data_AF-Q21E40-F1
#
_entry.id   AF-Q21E40-F1
#
_cell.length_a   1.000
_cell.length_b   1.000
_cell.length_c   1.000
_cell.angle_alpha   90.00
_cell.angle_beta   90.00
_cell.angle_gamma   90.00
#
_symmetry.space_group_name_H-M   'P 1'
#
loop_
_entity.id
_entity.type
_entity.pdbx_description
1 polymer ?
#
loop_
_entity_poly.entity_id
_entity_poly.type
_entity_poly.pdbx_seq_one_letter_code
_entity_poly.pdbx_strand_id
1 'polypeptide(L)'
;MTIDEMVNTILAHEGGFVNDPDDRGGATNFGVTQLTYAKWLGRPASIADVKAMDIETAKEIYLANYYYKPRINGLPDEIQPLTFDCAINHGPIRAMKFAQTVVNLAGFGLITVDGVCGPETMRRVKAAHAEMGNYFINAMVDERVNFYEAIIERDASQARFRNGWLKRAESFRVPV
;
A
#
# COMPACT_ATOMS: atom_id res chain seq x y z
N MET A 1 -6.02 9.91 -10.29
CA MET A 1 -6.47 8.51 -10.19
C MET A 1 -7.14 8.35 -8.85
N THR A 2 -8.39 7.89 -8.81
CA THR A 2 -9.12 7.64 -7.57
C THR A 2 -8.67 6.30 -6.96
N ILE A 3 -8.99 6.07 -5.67
CA ILE A 3 -8.70 4.80 -5.01
C ILE A 3 -9.41 3.63 -5.74
N ASP A 4 -10.65 3.82 -6.17
CA ASP A 4 -11.40 2.79 -6.91
C ASP A 4 -10.76 2.46 -8.26
N GLU A 5 -10.27 3.46 -9.00
CA GLU A 5 -9.55 3.26 -10.26
C GLU A 5 -8.25 2.46 -10.05
N MET A 6 -7.54 2.73 -8.94
CA MET A 6 -6.33 2.00 -8.57
C MET A 6 -6.66 0.53 -8.27
N VAL A 7 -7.68 0.26 -7.46
CA VAL A 7 -8.11 -1.11 -7.16
C VAL A 7 -8.52 -1.85 -8.43
N ASN A 8 -9.33 -1.22 -9.28
CA ASN A 8 -9.76 -1.82 -10.56
C ASN A 8 -8.57 -2.21 -11.44
N THR A 9 -7.55 -1.34 -11.50
CA THR A 9 -6.34 -1.61 -12.28
C THR A 9 -5.52 -2.76 -11.70
N ILE A 10 -5.37 -2.82 -10.37
CA ILE A 10 -4.67 -3.92 -9.68
C ILE A 10 -5.36 -5.25 -9.96
N LEU A 11 -6.68 -5.33 -9.76
CA LEU A 11 -7.44 -6.57 -9.95
C LEU A 11 -7.49 -7.02 -11.42
N ALA A 12 -7.45 -6.08 -12.37
CA ALA A 12 -7.36 -6.41 -13.79
C ALA A 12 -6.00 -7.02 -14.18
N HIS A 13 -4.92 -6.63 -13.49
CA HIS A 13 -3.56 -7.12 -13.75
C HIS A 13 -3.23 -8.42 -12.99
N GLU A 14 -3.77 -8.60 -11.79
CA GLU A 14 -3.59 -9.78 -10.93
C GLU A 14 -4.70 -10.85 -11.12
N GLY A 15 -5.63 -10.61 -12.04
CA GLY A 15 -6.80 -11.45 -12.25
C GLY A 15 -6.46 -12.87 -12.69
N GLY A 16 -6.97 -13.85 -11.94
CA GLY A 16 -6.82 -15.26 -12.27
C GLY A 16 -6.86 -16.13 -11.02
N PHE A 17 -7.58 -17.24 -11.10
CA PHE A 17 -7.52 -18.27 -10.08
C PHE A 17 -6.21 -19.05 -10.24
N VAL A 18 -5.42 -19.10 -9.16
CA VAL A 18 -4.20 -19.90 -9.06
C VAL A 18 -4.34 -20.80 -7.84
N ASN A 19 -3.98 -22.07 -7.99
CA ASN A 19 -3.93 -23.01 -6.89
C ASN A 19 -2.64 -23.80 -7.02
N ASP A 20 -1.58 -23.27 -6.42
CA ASP A 20 -0.27 -23.90 -6.38
C ASP A 20 -0.22 -24.84 -5.16
N PRO A 21 0.05 -26.16 -5.34
CA PRO A 21 0.13 -27.11 -4.24
C PRO A 21 1.25 -26.81 -3.23
N ASP A 22 2.26 -26.03 -3.59
CA ASP A 22 3.35 -25.62 -2.71
C ASP A 22 3.07 -24.29 -1.97
N ASP A 23 1.98 -23.59 -2.31
CA ASP A 23 1.60 -22.33 -1.67
C ASP A 23 0.89 -22.58 -0.32
N ARG A 24 1.54 -22.15 0.76
CA ARG A 24 1.01 -22.20 2.13
C ARG A 24 -0.24 -21.35 2.33
N GLY A 25 -0.48 -20.36 1.47
CA GLY A 25 -1.66 -19.50 1.49
C GLY A 25 -2.93 -20.15 0.96
N GLY A 26 -2.79 -21.29 0.27
CA GLY A 26 -3.88 -21.99 -0.41
C GLY A 26 -4.27 -21.32 -1.73
N ALA A 27 -5.44 -21.68 -2.26
CA ALA A 27 -5.93 -21.12 -3.52
C ALA A 27 -6.01 -19.59 -3.45
N THR A 28 -5.64 -18.90 -4.53
CA THR A 28 -5.68 -17.45 -4.65
C THR A 28 -6.52 -17.06 -5.85
N ASN A 29 -7.37 -16.06 -5.71
CA ASN A 29 -8.11 -15.47 -6.82
C ASN A 29 -8.13 -13.95 -6.66
N PHE A 30 -7.93 -13.22 -7.75
CA PHE A 30 -7.79 -11.75 -7.74
C PHE A 30 -6.78 -11.23 -6.70
N GLY A 31 -5.67 -11.95 -6.48
CA GLY A 31 -4.67 -11.64 -5.45
C GLY A 31 -5.13 -11.86 -3.99
N VAL A 32 -6.36 -12.30 -3.75
CA VAL A 32 -6.87 -12.66 -2.42
C VAL A 32 -6.65 -14.15 -2.16
N THR A 33 -5.84 -14.46 -1.15
CA THR A 33 -5.55 -15.84 -0.72
C THR A 33 -6.74 -16.47 0.00
N GLN A 34 -6.84 -17.80 -0.01
CA GLN A 34 -7.87 -18.57 0.69
C GLN A 34 -7.95 -18.23 2.17
N LEU A 35 -6.79 -18.05 2.83
CA LEU A 35 -6.73 -17.62 4.22
C LEU A 35 -7.32 -16.22 4.44
N THR A 36 -7.03 -15.28 3.53
CA THR A 36 -7.56 -13.92 3.60
C THR A 36 -9.07 -13.92 3.39
N TYR A 37 -9.54 -14.70 2.41
CA TYR A 37 -10.96 -14.82 2.13
C TYR A 37 -11.73 -15.52 3.27
N ALA A 38 -11.14 -16.57 3.88
CA ALA A 38 -11.72 -17.21 5.05
C ALA A 38 -11.92 -16.25 6.22
N LYS A 39 -10.94 -15.37 6.48
CA LYS A 39 -11.05 -14.32 7.50
C LYS A 39 -12.17 -13.33 7.18
N TRP A 40 -12.31 -12.95 5.92
CA TRP A 40 -13.40 -12.09 5.45
C TRP A 40 -14.78 -12.73 5.65
N LEU A 41 -14.92 -14.00 5.28
CA LEU A 41 -16.17 -14.75 5.43
C LEU A 41 -16.52 -15.09 6.90
N GLY A 42 -15.56 -14.98 7.83
CA GLY A 42 -15.74 -15.44 9.21
C GLY A 42 -15.86 -16.96 9.35
N ARG A 43 -15.50 -17.72 8.30
CA ARG A 43 -15.52 -19.20 8.27
C ARG A 43 -14.38 -19.72 7.38
N PRO A 44 -13.99 -21.00 7.51
CA PRO A 44 -13.10 -21.62 6.52
C PRO A 44 -13.66 -21.45 5.09
N ALA A 45 -12.83 -20.94 4.19
CA ALA A 45 -13.13 -20.88 2.76
C ALA A 45 -12.63 -22.16 2.09
N SER A 46 -13.44 -22.76 1.22
CA SER A 46 -13.04 -23.84 0.33
C SER A 46 -12.36 -23.30 -0.94
N ILE A 47 -11.68 -24.16 -1.69
CA ILE A 47 -11.13 -23.79 -3.01
C ILE A 47 -12.25 -23.35 -3.97
N ALA A 48 -13.42 -23.98 -3.89
CA ALA A 48 -14.59 -23.60 -4.68
C ALA A 48 -15.10 -22.19 -4.31
N ASP A 49 -15.10 -21.85 -3.02
CA ASP A 49 -15.44 -20.49 -2.57
C ASP A 49 -14.48 -19.47 -3.19
N VAL A 50 -13.16 -19.71 -3.13
CA VAL A 50 -12.14 -18.80 -3.68
C VAL A 50 -12.30 -18.64 -5.19
N LYS A 51 -12.55 -19.74 -5.91
CA LYS A 51 -12.76 -19.72 -7.37
C LYS A 51 -14.04 -18.99 -7.77
N ALA A 52 -15.08 -19.05 -6.94
CA ALA A 52 -16.37 -18.41 -7.18
C ALA A 52 -16.47 -16.98 -6.64
N MET A 53 -15.45 -16.49 -5.92
CA MET A 53 -15.38 -15.10 -5.46
C MET A 53 -15.58 -14.15 -6.65
N ASP A 54 -16.46 -13.16 -6.49
CA ASP A 54 -16.63 -12.13 -7.50
C ASP A 54 -15.62 -11.00 -7.31
N ILE A 55 -15.46 -10.20 -8.37
CA ILE A 55 -14.49 -9.11 -8.38
C ILE A 55 -14.85 -8.00 -7.38
N GLU A 56 -16.13 -7.77 -7.09
CA GLU A 56 -16.57 -6.74 -6.13
C GLU A 56 -16.19 -7.12 -4.70
N THR A 57 -16.35 -8.38 -4.32
CA THR A 57 -15.88 -8.93 -3.05
C THR A 57 -14.36 -8.78 -2.93
N ALA A 58 -13.62 -9.05 -4.01
CA ALA A 58 -12.18 -8.83 -4.02
C ALA A 58 -11.84 -7.35 -3.79
N LYS A 59 -12.55 -6.41 -4.43
CA LYS A 59 -12.37 -4.96 -4.19
C LYS A 59 -12.62 -4.58 -2.74
N GLU A 60 -13.72 -5.06 -2.15
CA GLU A 60 -14.05 -4.80 -0.76
C GLU A 60 -12.94 -5.29 0.19
N ILE A 61 -12.41 -6.48 -0.04
CA ILE A 61 -11.30 -7.04 0.73
C ILE A 61 -10.03 -6.19 0.59
N TYR A 62 -9.71 -5.72 -0.62
CA TYR A 62 -8.57 -4.84 -0.86
C TYR A 62 -8.73 -3.52 -0.12
N LEU A 63 -9.87 -2.84 -0.27
CA LEU A 63 -10.16 -1.58 0.42
C LEU A 63 -10.14 -1.76 1.95
N ALA A 64 -10.77 -2.83 2.46
CA ALA A 64 -10.79 -3.10 3.88
C ALA A 64 -9.36 -3.27 4.45
N ASN A 65 -8.53 -4.08 3.81
CA ASN A 65 -7.21 -4.44 4.35
C ASN A 65 -6.13 -3.40 4.10
N TYR A 66 -6.17 -2.72 2.96
CA TYR A 66 -5.08 -1.84 2.51
C TYR A 66 -5.44 -0.36 2.55
N TYR A 67 -6.70 0.02 2.73
CA TYR A 67 -7.12 1.43 2.75
C TYR A 67 -7.77 1.81 4.09
N TYR A 68 -8.86 1.15 4.48
CA TYR A 68 -9.63 1.49 5.68
C TYR A 68 -8.97 1.04 6.99
N LYS A 69 -8.55 -0.22 7.09
CA LYS A 69 -7.90 -0.76 8.29
C LYS A 69 -6.62 0.00 8.69
N PRO A 70 -5.71 0.38 7.76
CA PRO A 70 -4.56 1.21 8.11
C PRO A 70 -4.90 2.71 8.26
N ARG A 71 -6.18 3.07 8.12
CA ARG A 71 -6.71 4.44 8.25
C ARG A 71 -6.14 5.42 7.23
N ILE A 72 -5.76 4.92 6.05
CA ILE A 72 -5.27 5.76 4.95
C ILE A 72 -6.37 6.71 4.51
N ASN A 73 -7.64 6.26 4.49
CA ASN A 73 -8.81 7.07 4.21
C ASN A 73 -9.03 8.29 5.13
N GLY A 74 -8.28 8.41 6.24
CA GLY A 74 -8.33 9.57 7.13
C GLY A 74 -7.26 10.63 6.85
N LEU A 75 -6.25 10.29 6.05
CA LEU A 75 -5.16 11.17 5.62
C LEU A 75 -5.68 12.26 4.66
N PRO A 76 -4.92 13.34 4.40
CA PRO A 76 -5.23 14.27 3.30
C PRO A 76 -5.46 13.54 1.98
N ASP A 77 -6.48 13.94 1.23
CA ASP A 77 -6.94 13.23 0.01
C ASP A 77 -5.84 13.10 -1.04
N GLU A 78 -4.98 14.12 -1.15
CA GLU A 78 -3.89 14.16 -2.12
C GLU A 78 -2.78 13.15 -1.81
N ILE A 79 -2.62 12.74 -0.55
CA ILE A 79 -1.58 11.77 -0.15
C ILE A 79 -2.09 10.33 -0.12
N GLN A 80 -3.41 10.13 -0.14
CA GLN A 80 -4.04 8.82 -0.05
C GLN A 80 -3.62 7.88 -1.21
N PRO A 81 -3.61 8.31 -2.50
CA PRO A 81 -3.23 7.43 -3.61
C PRO A 81 -1.81 6.86 -3.47
N LEU A 82 -0.81 7.70 -3.20
CA LEU A 82 0.58 7.26 -2.99
C LEU A 82 0.67 6.30 -1.81
N THR A 83 0.03 6.64 -0.68
CA THR A 83 0.07 5.81 0.53
C THR A 83 -0.60 4.46 0.29
N PHE A 84 -1.71 4.43 -0.47
CA PHE A 84 -2.42 3.22 -0.83
C PHE A 84 -1.60 2.31 -1.77
N ASP A 85 -0.99 2.84 -2.83
CA ASP A 85 -0.09 2.04 -3.68
C ASP A 85 1.10 1.50 -2.90
N CYS A 86 1.69 2.30 -2.01
CA CYS A 86 2.72 1.82 -1.09
C CYS A 86 2.20 0.69 -0.18
N ALA A 87 0.95 0.78 0.31
CA ALA A 87 0.37 -0.24 1.19
C ALA A 87 0.18 -1.57 0.47
N ILE A 88 -0.20 -1.54 -0.81
CA ILE A 88 -0.33 -2.74 -1.65
C ILE A 88 1.04 -3.36 -1.92
N ASN A 89 2.03 -2.55 -2.34
CA ASN A 89 3.33 -3.08 -2.77
C ASN A 89 4.24 -3.48 -1.60
N HIS A 90 4.14 -2.79 -0.46
CA HIS A 90 5.09 -2.91 0.66
C HIS A 90 4.45 -3.31 1.98
N GLY A 91 3.13 -3.46 2.01
CA GLY A 91 2.35 -3.63 3.21
C GLY A 91 1.99 -2.29 3.90
N PRO A 92 0.83 -2.20 4.58
CA PRO A 92 0.36 -0.93 5.16
C PRO A 92 1.28 -0.32 6.22
N ILE A 93 1.96 -1.17 7.00
CA ILE A 93 2.93 -0.72 8.01
C ILE A 93 4.08 0.05 7.37
N ARG A 94 4.65 -0.47 6.27
CA ARG A 94 5.76 0.21 5.58
C ARG A 94 5.29 1.51 4.95
N ALA A 95 4.11 1.52 4.32
CA ALA A 95 3.54 2.71 3.72
C ALA A 95 3.38 3.86 4.71
N MET A 96 2.82 3.57 5.90
CA MET A 96 2.66 4.58 6.94
C MET A 96 3.99 5.04 7.53
N LYS A 97 5.01 4.16 7.60
CA LYS A 97 6.35 4.54 8.04
C LYS A 97 6.99 5.60 7.15
N PHE A 98 6.73 5.59 5.84
CA PHE A 98 7.23 6.67 4.96
C PHE A 98 6.67 8.04 5.39
N ALA A 99 5.35 8.14 5.59
CA ALA A 99 4.74 9.38 6.06
C ALA A 99 5.27 9.83 7.44
N GLN A 100 5.42 8.89 8.38
CA GLN A 100 5.98 9.18 9.72
C GLN A 100 7.45 9.65 9.65
N THR A 101 8.26 9.04 8.79
CA THR A 101 9.65 9.48 8.58
C THR A 101 9.69 10.89 8.01
N VAL A 102 8.90 11.20 6.97
CA VAL A 102 8.85 12.55 6.37
C VAL A 102 8.42 13.59 7.41
N VAL A 103 7.39 13.30 8.23
CA VAL A 103 6.97 14.18 9.32
C VAL A 103 8.13 14.54 10.26
N ASN A 104 8.91 13.54 10.66
CA ASN A 104 10.04 13.74 11.56
C ASN A 104 11.16 14.55 10.90
N LEU A 105 11.53 14.21 9.66
CA LEU A 105 12.60 14.88 8.91
C LEU A 105 12.25 16.34 8.59
N ALA A 106 10.99 16.61 8.29
CA ALA A 106 10.50 17.96 7.98
C ALA A 106 10.26 18.83 9.23
N GLY A 107 10.50 18.31 10.44
CA GLY A 107 10.42 19.08 11.68
C GLY A 107 9.01 19.32 12.21
N PHE A 108 8.01 18.56 11.75
CA PHE A 108 6.62 18.71 12.21
C PHE A 108 6.32 18.07 13.57
N GLY A 109 7.35 17.61 14.27
CA GLY A 109 7.31 17.02 15.61
C GLY A 109 7.68 15.55 15.59
N LEU A 110 8.51 15.15 16.55
CA LEU A 110 9.03 13.79 16.64
C LEU A 110 7.93 12.81 17.05
N ILE A 111 7.59 11.88 16.16
CA ILE A 111 6.70 10.75 16.40
C ILE A 111 7.41 9.43 16.18
N THR A 112 6.91 8.36 16.80
CA THR A 112 7.43 7.01 16.59
C THR A 112 7.15 6.53 15.16
N VAL A 113 8.16 5.96 14.51
CA VAL A 113 8.04 5.37 13.15
C VAL A 113 7.67 3.88 13.25
N ASP A 114 6.48 3.62 13.78
CA ASP A 114 5.94 2.26 14.02
C ASP A 114 5.06 1.74 12.87
N GLY A 115 4.62 2.61 11.97
CA GLY A 115 3.68 2.32 10.89
C GLY A 115 2.21 2.29 11.32
N VAL A 116 1.90 2.71 12.55
CA VAL A 116 0.54 2.78 13.09
C VAL A 116 -0.03 4.17 12.89
N CYS A 117 -1.15 4.26 12.18
CA CYS A 117 -1.88 5.52 11.98
C CYS A 117 -2.75 5.86 13.21
N GLY A 118 -2.10 6.21 14.32
CA GLY A 118 -2.74 6.74 15.52
C GLY A 118 -3.17 8.21 15.38
N PRO A 119 -3.88 8.76 16.37
CA PRO A 119 -4.29 10.18 16.36
C PRO A 119 -3.13 11.16 16.17
N GLU A 120 -1.97 10.87 16.77
CA GLU A 120 -0.80 11.76 16.65
C GLU A 120 -0.17 11.69 15.25
N THR A 121 0.01 10.49 14.68
CA THR A 121 0.43 10.33 13.27
C THR A 121 -0.50 11.12 12.34
N MET A 122 -1.82 10.93 12.49
CA MET A 122 -2.83 11.60 11.68
C MET A 122 -2.71 13.14 11.77
N ARG A 123 -2.63 13.67 13.00
CA ARG A 123 -2.54 15.10 13.25
C ARG A 123 -1.27 15.70 12.62
N ARG A 124 -0.14 15.02 12.76
CA ARG A 124 1.17 15.50 12.30
C ARG A 124 1.30 15.43 10.79
N VAL A 125 0.80 14.37 10.16
CA VAL A 125 0.75 14.25 8.70
C VAL A 125 -0.14 15.36 8.11
N LYS A 126 -1.31 15.63 8.71
CA LYS A 126 -2.18 16.73 8.28
C LYS A 126 -1.49 18.09 8.40
N ALA A 127 -0.79 18.35 9.50
CA ALA A 127 -0.05 19.60 9.69
C ALA A 127 1.11 19.75 8.68
N ALA A 128 1.89 18.68 8.47
CA ALA A 128 3.00 18.68 7.51
C ALA A 128 2.50 18.91 6.08
N HIS A 129 1.45 18.21 5.67
CA HIS A 129 0.85 18.39 4.34
C HIS A 129 0.25 19.79 4.17
N ALA A 130 -0.43 20.34 5.18
CA ALA A 130 -1.01 21.68 5.09
C ALA A 130 0.03 22.78 4.87
N GLU A 131 1.22 22.63 5.46
CA GLU A 131 2.31 23.61 5.33
C GLU A 131 3.16 23.38 4.07
N MET A 132 3.51 22.13 3.77
CA MET A 132 4.43 21.79 2.68
C MET A 132 3.73 21.56 1.33
N GLY A 133 2.42 21.27 1.33
CA GLY A 133 1.67 20.87 0.15
C GLY A 133 2.34 19.75 -0.63
N ASN A 134 2.55 19.99 -1.93
CA ASN A 134 3.15 19.04 -2.87
C ASN A 134 4.58 18.60 -2.49
N TYR A 135 5.33 19.42 -1.75
CA TYR A 135 6.64 19.01 -1.25
C TYR A 135 6.55 17.82 -0.28
N PHE A 136 5.48 17.69 0.50
CA PHE A 136 5.29 16.54 1.40
C PHE A 136 5.07 15.24 0.62
N ILE A 137 4.23 15.30 -0.43
CA ILE A 137 3.97 14.15 -1.31
C ILE A 137 5.27 13.72 -1.99
N ASN A 138 6.03 14.67 -2.52
CA ASN A 138 7.31 14.39 -3.19
C ASN A 138 8.36 13.83 -2.23
N ALA A 139 8.41 14.30 -0.98
CA ALA A 139 9.27 13.72 0.05
C ALA A 139 8.88 12.27 0.39
N MET A 140 7.58 11.93 0.37
CA MET A 140 7.15 10.54 0.52
C MET A 140 7.54 9.66 -0.68
N VAL A 141 7.53 10.22 -1.90
CA VAL A 141 8.06 9.54 -3.09
C VAL A 141 9.56 9.27 -2.91
N ASP A 142 10.32 10.26 -2.44
CA ASP A 142 11.76 10.13 -2.20
C ASP A 142 12.06 9.07 -1.13
N GLU A 143 11.30 9.02 -0.03
CA GLU A 143 11.43 7.96 0.98
C GLU A 143 11.16 6.56 0.41
N ARG A 144 10.21 6.44 -0.51
CA ARG A 144 9.95 5.18 -1.21
C ARG A 144 11.10 4.81 -2.15
N VAL A 145 11.67 5.79 -2.87
CA VAL A 145 12.86 5.58 -3.72
C VAL A 145 14.03 5.10 -2.87
N ASN A 146 14.32 5.78 -1.75
CA ASN A 146 15.36 5.38 -0.81
C ASN A 146 15.16 3.94 -0.31
N PHE A 147 13.92 3.54 -0.05
CA PHE A 147 13.59 2.17 0.34
C PHE A 147 13.91 1.15 -0.76
N TYR A 148 13.65 1.47 -2.03
CA TYR A 148 14.03 0.60 -3.15
C TYR A 148 15.54 0.47 -3.30
N GLU A 149 16.28 1.57 -3.21
CA GLU A 149 17.74 1.52 -3.28
C GLU A 149 18.32 0.69 -2.12
N ALA A 150 17.80 0.85 -0.90
CA ALA A 150 18.22 0.05 0.25
C ALA A 150 17.96 -1.47 0.08
N ILE A 151 16.88 -1.85 -0.62
CA ILE A 151 16.64 -3.27 -0.98
C ILE A 151 17.74 -3.78 -1.92
N ILE A 152 18.11 -2.99 -2.92
CA ILE A 152 19.13 -3.36 -3.92
C ILE A 152 20.52 -3.41 -3.29
N GLU A 153 20.84 -2.48 -2.39
CA GLU A 153 22.09 -2.49 -1.63
C GLU A 153 22.24 -3.77 -0.80
N ARG A 154 21.12 -4.24 -0.21
CA ARG A 154 21.10 -5.48 0.57
C ARG A 154 21.12 -6.74 -0.30
N ASP A 155 20.51 -6.69 -1.48
CA ASP A 155 20.48 -7.79 -2.45
C ASP A 155 20.58 -7.26 -3.87
N ALA A 156 21.81 -7.28 -4.41
CA ALA A 156 22.11 -6.78 -5.75
C ALA A 156 21.33 -7.51 -6.86
N SER A 157 20.84 -8.74 -6.62
CA SER A 157 20.04 -9.47 -7.61
C SER A 157 18.69 -8.77 -7.93
N GLN A 158 18.24 -7.89 -7.04
CA GLN A 158 17.03 -7.08 -7.20
C GLN A 158 17.21 -5.91 -8.17
N ALA A 159 18.44 -5.52 -8.52
CA ALA A 159 18.71 -4.38 -9.42
C ALA A 159 17.99 -4.48 -10.78
N ARG A 160 17.68 -5.70 -11.23
CA ARG A 160 16.89 -5.95 -12.45
C ARG A 160 15.50 -5.32 -12.43
N PHE A 161 14.92 -5.09 -11.25
CA PHE A 161 13.58 -4.49 -11.09
C PHE A 161 13.61 -2.98 -10.90
N ARG A 162 14.80 -2.39 -10.69
CA ARG A 162 14.99 -0.98 -10.30
C ARG A 162 14.22 0.00 -11.18
N ASN A 163 14.38 -0.11 -12.51
CA ASN A 163 13.73 0.81 -13.44
C ASN A 163 12.20 0.78 -13.33
N GLY A 164 11.62 -0.41 -13.13
CA GLY A 164 10.17 -0.57 -12.94
C GLY A 164 9.70 0.02 -11.62
N TRP A 165 10.45 -0.21 -10.54
CA TRP A 165 10.16 0.34 -9.21
C TRP A 165 10.24 1.87 -9.18
N LEU A 166 11.30 2.44 -9.75
CA LEU A 166 11.46 3.89 -9.82
C LEU A 166 10.39 4.52 -10.71
N LYS A 167 10.11 3.97 -11.89
CA LYS A 167 9.03 4.48 -12.75
C LYS A 167 7.68 4.51 -12.03
N ARG A 168 7.37 3.50 -11.23
CA ARG A 168 6.15 3.45 -10.41
C ARG A 168 6.17 4.50 -9.29
N ALA A 169 7.27 4.64 -8.55
CA ALA A 169 7.36 5.65 -7.51
C ALA A 169 7.19 7.06 -8.09
N GLU A 170 7.93 7.35 -9.15
CA GLU A 170 7.97 8.64 -9.83
C GLU A 170 6.62 9.03 -10.46
N SER A 171 5.75 8.07 -10.82
CA SER A 171 4.42 8.41 -11.33
C SER A 171 3.49 9.08 -10.31
N PHE A 172 3.86 9.08 -9.03
CA PHE A 172 3.14 9.81 -7.96
C PHE A 172 3.74 11.18 -7.65
N ARG A 173 4.85 11.56 -8.29
CA ARG A 173 5.45 12.88 -8.08
C ARG A 173 4.53 13.97 -8.64
N VAL A 174 4.40 15.06 -7.90
CA VAL A 174 3.53 16.19 -8.23
C VAL A 174 4.34 17.47 -8.46
N PRO A 175 3.88 18.40 -9.33
CA PRO A 175 4.57 19.67 -9.56
C PRO A 175 4.65 20.54 -8.29
N VAL A 176 5.73 21.32 -8.13
CA VAL A 176 5.92 22.28 -7.02
C VAL A 176 6.04 23.70 -7.54
#